data_AF-A0A833URM2-F1
#
_entry.id   AF-A0A833URM2-F1
#
_cell.length_a   1.000
_cell.length_b   1.000
_cell.length_c   1.000
_cell.angle_alpha   90.00
_cell.angle_beta   90.00
_cell.angle_gamma   90.00
#
_symmetry.space_group_name_H-M   'P 1'
#
loop_
_entity.id
_entity.type
_entity.pdbx_description
1 polymer ?
#
loop_
_entity_poly.entity_id
_entity_poly.type
_entity_poly.pdbx_seq_one_letter_code
_entity_poly.pdbx_strand_id
1 'polypeptide(L)'
;MSIQPRRFKRQLRDNRFSINLNNDETNLLTAASNLTGVEISVLMRQMILKQALKTLIEDPEDDFNLQKLLSEGAQEQLSRS
;
A
#
# COMPACT_ATOMS: atom_id res chain seq x y z
N MET A 1 -4.80 28.67 36.92
CA MET A 1 -4.51 27.33 36.38
C MET A 1 -3.96 27.47 34.97
N SER A 2 -2.70 27.12 34.73
CA SER A 2 -2.08 27.21 33.40
C SER A 2 -2.45 25.98 32.56
N ILE A 3 -3.11 26.20 31.42
CA ILE A 3 -3.43 25.13 30.46
C ILE A 3 -2.15 24.79 29.70
N GLN A 4 -1.52 23.66 30.05
CA GLN A 4 -0.36 23.16 29.31
C GLN A 4 -0.82 22.67 27.92
N PRO A 5 -0.19 23.11 26.82
CA PRO A 5 -0.57 22.67 25.48
C PRO A 5 -0.25 21.18 25.32
N ARG A 6 -1.29 20.37 25.07
CA ARG A 6 -1.10 18.96 24.71
C ARG A 6 -0.24 18.90 23.44
N ARG A 7 0.95 18.30 23.53
CA ARG A 7 1.77 17.97 22.35
C ARG A 7 1.01 16.94 21.51
N PHE A 8 0.22 17.40 20.54
CA PHE A 8 -0.34 16.52 19.52
C PHE A 8 0.82 15.91 18.74
N LYS A 9 1.03 14.59 18.86
CA LYS A 9 1.90 13.85 17.94
C LYS A 9 1.35 14.08 16.53
N ARG A 10 2.07 14.85 15.71
CA ARG A 10 1.75 14.96 14.28
C ARG A 10 1.78 13.54 13.72
N GLN A 11 0.71 13.14 13.03
CA GLN A 11 0.72 11.89 12.27
C GLN A 11 1.92 11.94 11.31
N LEU A 12 2.73 10.88 11.29
CA LEU A 12 3.80 10.70 10.33
C LEU A 12 3.20 10.75 8.92
N ARG A 13 3.66 11.70 8.11
CA ARG A 13 3.15 11.95 6.75
C ARG A 13 4.08 11.41 5.68
N ASP A 14 5.11 10.67 6.09
CA ASP A 14 6.26 10.34 5.26
C ASP A 14 5.89 9.45 4.06
N ASN A 15 4.77 8.72 4.15
CA ASN A 15 4.25 7.83 3.10
C ASN A 15 3.01 8.40 2.39
N ARG A 16 2.91 9.73 2.22
CA ARG A 16 1.85 10.36 1.44
C ARG A 16 2.36 10.69 0.05
N PHE A 17 1.70 10.12 -0.96
CA PHE A 17 2.01 10.36 -2.37
C PHE A 17 0.86 11.13 -3.01
N SER A 18 1.18 12.21 -3.70
CA SER A 18 0.24 12.96 -4.52
C SER A 18 0.22 12.35 -5.92
N ILE A 19 -0.97 11.98 -6.39
CA ILE A 19 -1.21 11.43 -7.71
C ILE A 19 -2.06 12.44 -8.47
N ASN A 20 -1.56 12.87 -9.63
CA ASN A 20 -2.32 13.73 -10.53
C ASN A 20 -3.17 12.86 -11.43
N LEU A 21 -4.46 13.17 -11.51
CA LEU A 21 -5.42 12.45 -12.35
C LEU A 21 -6.01 13.39 -13.38
N ASN A 22 -6.30 12.88 -14.57
CA ASN A 22 -7.13 13.57 -15.54
C ASN A 22 -8.63 13.42 -15.20
N ASN A 23 -9.49 14.08 -15.97
CA ASN A 23 -10.93 14.08 -15.73
C ASN A 23 -11.54 12.68 -15.86
N ASP A 24 -11.11 11.90 -16.84
CA ASP A 24 -11.66 10.57 -17.11
C ASP A 24 -11.27 9.55 -16.03
N GLU A 25 -10.02 9.60 -15.56
CA GLU A 25 -9.51 8.81 -14.44
C GLU A 25 -10.26 9.14 -13.15
N THR A 26 -10.53 10.42 -12.90
CA THR A 26 -11.29 10.88 -11.74
C THR A 26 -12.73 10.37 -11.79
N ASN A 27 -13.37 10.45 -12.96
CA ASN A 27 -14.73 9.94 -13.17
C ASN A 27 -14.79 8.42 -12.97
N LEU A 28 -13.82 7.68 -13.49
CA LEU A 28 -13.73 6.23 -13.32
C LEU A 28 -13.60 5.84 -11.85
N LEU A 29 -12.67 6.47 -11.11
CA LEU A 29 -12.47 6.19 -9.68
C LEU A 29 -13.70 6.57 -8.85
N THR A 30 -14.38 7.65 -9.21
CA THR A 30 -15.63 8.07 -8.57
C THR A 30 -16.74 7.05 -8.80
N ALA A 31 -16.91 6.57 -10.04
CA ALA A 31 -17.87 5.51 -10.36
C ALA A 31 -17.56 4.21 -9.60
N ALA A 32 -16.29 3.81 -9.53
CA ALA A 32 -15.85 2.63 -8.79
C ALA A 32 -16.09 2.77 -7.27
N SER A 33 -15.85 3.95 -6.71
CA SER A 33 -16.12 4.27 -5.31
C SER A 33 -17.62 4.19 -5.01
N ASN A 34 -18.47 4.76 -5.87
CA ASN A 34 -19.93 4.68 -5.74
C ASN A 34 -20.46 3.25 -5.85
N LEU A 35 -19.88 2.43 -6.72
CA LEU A 35 -20.28 1.03 -6.90
C LEU A 35 -19.91 0.15 -5.69
N THR A 36 -18.73 0.38 -5.11
CA THR A 36 -18.19 -0.47 -4.04
C THR A 36 -18.48 0.05 -2.64
N GLY A 37 -18.86 1.32 -2.51
CA GLY A 37 -18.96 2.01 -1.22
C GLY A 37 -17.62 2.29 -0.54
N VAL A 38 -16.50 2.05 -1.24
CA VAL A 38 -15.14 2.22 -0.70
C VAL A 38 -14.57 3.56 -1.16
N GLU A 39 -13.91 4.28 -0.26
CA GLU A 39 -13.26 5.54 -0.62
C GLU A 39 -12.20 5.38 -1.71
N ILE A 40 -12.11 6.34 -2.62
CA ILE A 40 -11.12 6.37 -3.72
C ILE A 40 -9.68 6.17 -3.19
N SER A 41 -9.34 6.78 -2.05
CA SER A 41 -7.99 6.67 -1.46
C SER A 41 -7.64 5.26 -0.97
N VAL A 42 -8.66 4.48 -0.61
CA VAL A 42 -8.53 3.09 -0.16
C VAL A 42 -8.48 2.17 -1.38
N LEU A 43 -9.36 2.39 -2.36
CA LEU A 43 -9.33 1.68 -3.65
C LEU A 43 -7.95 1.79 -4.32
N MET A 44 -7.41 3.01 -4.43
CA MET A 44 -6.09 3.24 -5.02
C MET A 44 -4.98 2.49 -4.28
N ARG A 45 -4.99 2.49 -2.94
CA ARG A 45 -4.01 1.74 -2.14
C ARG A 45 -4.09 0.24 -2.38
N GLN A 46 -5.29 -0.32 -2.43
CA GLN A 46 -5.50 -1.74 -2.70
C GLN A 46 -5.03 -2.12 -4.11
N MET A 47 -5.34 -1.30 -5.11
CA MET A 47 -4.89 -1.53 -6.49
C MET A 47 -3.38 -1.47 -6.62
N ILE A 48 -2.73 -0.45 -6.05
CA ILE A 48 -1.27 -0.30 -6.07
C ILE A 48 -0.61 -1.48 -5.38
N LEU A 49 -1.10 -1.89 -4.21
CA LEU A 49 -0.54 -3.02 -3.47
C LEU A 49 -0.69 -4.34 -4.25
N LYS A 50 -1.87 -4.56 -4.86
CA LYS A 50 -2.10 -5.73 -5.70
C LYS A 50 -1.17 -5.76 -6.91
N GLN A 51 -0.97 -4.62 -7.56
CA GLN A 51 -0.07 -4.51 -8.70
C GLN A 51 1.39 -4.70 -8.29
N ALA A 52 1.82 -4.10 -7.17
CA ALA A 52 3.17 -4.25 -6.64
C ALA A 52 3.49 -5.72 -6.31
N LEU A 53 2.58 -6.42 -5.62
CA LEU A 53 2.73 -7.85 -5.36
C LEU A 53 2.82 -8.66 -6.65
N LYS A 54 1.96 -8.36 -7.63
CA LYS A 54 2.00 -9.03 -8.93
C LYS A 54 3.35 -8.82 -9.63
N THR A 55 3.84 -7.60 -9.70
CA THR A 55 5.15 -7.29 -10.27
C THR A 55 6.28 -8.03 -9.54
N LEU A 56 6.23 -8.10 -8.21
CA LEU A 56 7.22 -8.84 -7.41
C LEU A 56 7.16 -10.36 -7.57
N ILE A 57 6.01 -10.92 -7.96
CA ILE A 57 5.83 -12.37 -8.17
C ILE A 57 6.20 -12.77 -9.59
N GLU A 58 5.87 -11.93 -10.57
CA GLU A 58 6.06 -12.21 -12.00
C GLU A 58 7.43 -11.76 -12.53
N ASP A 59 8.29 -11.19 -11.69
CA ASP A 59 9.64 -10.77 -12.08
C ASP A 59 10.47 -12.00 -12.48
N PRO A 60 10.90 -12.12 -13.76
CA PRO A 60 11.66 -13.27 -14.25
C PRO A 60 13.13 -13.24 -13.84
N GLU A 61 13.64 -12.16 -13.23
CA GLU A 61 14.97 -12.14 -12.65
C GLU A 61 14.96 -12.84 -11.26
N ASP A 62 15.57 -14.03 -11.22
CA ASP A 62 15.61 -15.05 -10.15
C ASP A 62 16.01 -14.59 -8.72
N ASP A 63 16.24 -13.30 -8.46
CA ASP A 63 16.73 -12.80 -7.18
C ASP A 63 15.63 -12.62 -6.13
N PHE A 64 14.37 -12.40 -6.53
CA PHE A 64 13.25 -12.24 -5.58
C PHE A 64 12.02 -13.07 -5.97
N ASN A 65 11.74 -14.12 -5.19
CA ASN A 65 10.53 -14.93 -5.33
C ASN A 65 9.68 -14.84 -4.06
N LEU A 66 8.61 -14.03 -4.12
CA LEU A 66 7.69 -13.85 -3.00
C LEU A 66 7.02 -15.17 -2.58
N GLN A 67 6.69 -16.05 -3.52
CA GLN A 67 6.08 -17.34 -3.24
C GLN A 67 7.03 -18.21 -2.40
N LYS A 68 8.31 -18.21 -2.75
CA LYS A 68 9.38 -18.90 -2.01
C LYS A 68 9.49 -18.36 -0.58
N LEU A 69 9.56 -17.03 -0.42
CA LEU A 69 9.62 -16.36 0.88
C LEU A 69 8.40 -16.63 1.77
N LEU A 70 7.20 -16.73 1.19
CA LEU A 70 5.97 -17.03 1.91
C LEU A 70 5.82 -18.52 2.24
N SER A 71 6.45 -19.39 1.45
CA SER A 71 6.46 -20.84 1.66
C SER A 71 7.58 -21.34 2.57
N GLU A 72 8.71 -20.63 2.63
CA GLU A 72 9.79 -20.91 3.57
C GLU A 72 9.29 -20.59 4.99
N GLY A 73 9.26 -21.62 5.85
CA GLY A 73 8.82 -21.45 7.24
C GLY A 73 9.80 -20.58 8.02
N ALA A 74 9.31 -19.93 9.09
CA ALA A 74 10.12 -19.05 9.96
C ALA A 74 11.45 -19.67 10.43
N GLN A 75 11.48 -21.00 10.56
CA GLN A 75 12.64 -21.75 11.01
C GLN A 75 13.78 -21.77 9.97
N GLU A 76 13.48 -21.84 8.67
CA GLU A 76 14.50 -21.78 7.60
C GLU A 76 15.13 -20.39 7.49
N GLN A 77 14.33 -19.33 7.66
CA GLN A 77 14.83 -17.96 7.63
C GLN A 77 15.75 -17.63 8.81
N LEU A 78 15.43 -18.13 10.00
CA LEU A 78 16.24 -17.94 11.21
C LEU A 78 17.54 -18.76 11.20
N SER A 79 17.58 -19.89 10.49
CA SER A 79 18.77 -20.75 10.40
C SER A 79 19.84 -20.27 9.41
N ARG A 80 19.57 -19.22 8.63
CA ARG A 80 20.54 -18.61 7.69
C ARG A 80 21.28 -17.38 8.25
N SER A 81 20.97 -16.94 9.48
CA SER A 81 21.74 -15.93 10.23
C SER A 81 22.87 -16.57 11.03
#